data_AF-A0A2E7MV27-F1
#
_entry.id   AF-A0A2E7MV27-F1
#
_cell.length_a   1.000
_cell.length_b   1.000
_cell.length_c   1.000
_cell.angle_alpha   90.00
_cell.angle_beta   90.00
_cell.angle_gamma   90.00
#
_symmetry.space_group_name_H-M   'P 1'
#
loop_
_entity.id
_entity.type
_entity.pdbx_description
1 polymer ?
#
loop_
_entity_poly.entity_id
_entity_poly.type
_entity_poly.pdbx_seq_one_letter_code
_entity_poly.pdbx_strand_id
1 'polypeptide(L)'
;MRKLLPLLLVGILYADNEIYIDQSGNNANIDLEQLGSSNIIGGTDAVAGTMTPLDLDGLNLTLDINQIGSSNQFLGDILGDNITGFFEFDGDSNIFDIQVDPTDTYGADSGDYNVDVTGSSNEFTLNVGTNALASTLDLDWVINGDSNTLDFDIDYDLGTSYVDIDGDSNSVTFDGSGYQSGYFYLDQTGNGRTYNITQSSTLASDWLKIISNGDNGTVCIVQNDGGTSTGC
;
A
#
# COMPACT_ATOMS: atom_id res chain seq x y z
N MET A 1 34.33 -41.97 -32.56
CA MET A 1 33.24 -41.90 -31.57
C MET A 1 33.24 -40.50 -30.98
N ARG A 2 32.15 -39.73 -31.18
CA ARG A 2 31.99 -38.34 -30.72
C ARG A 2 32.02 -38.29 -29.18
N LYS A 3 32.88 -37.47 -28.61
CA LYS A 3 32.83 -37.13 -27.17
C LYS A 3 31.76 -36.04 -26.99
N LEU A 4 30.68 -36.36 -26.30
CA LEU A 4 29.72 -35.38 -25.82
C LEU A 4 30.32 -34.68 -24.60
N LEU A 5 30.35 -33.35 -24.62
CA LEU A 5 30.71 -32.51 -23.49
C LEU A 5 29.42 -32.28 -22.67
N PRO A 6 29.38 -32.57 -21.36
CA PRO A 6 28.22 -32.24 -20.55
C PRO A 6 28.22 -30.73 -20.35
N LEU A 7 27.19 -30.05 -20.88
CA LEU A 7 26.88 -28.67 -20.56
C LEU A 7 26.27 -28.67 -19.16
N LEU A 8 27.05 -28.27 -18.15
CA LEU A 8 26.53 -27.96 -16.82
C LEU A 8 25.78 -26.63 -16.93
N LEU A 9 24.45 -26.71 -17.03
CA LEU A 9 23.58 -25.55 -16.86
C LEU A 9 23.56 -25.25 -15.35
N VAL A 10 24.40 -24.31 -14.92
CA VAL A 10 24.29 -23.71 -13.59
C VAL A 10 23.03 -22.86 -13.64
N GLY A 11 21.94 -23.35 -13.04
CA GLY A 11 20.81 -22.50 -12.71
C GLY A 11 21.32 -21.40 -11.80
N ILE A 12 21.10 -20.15 -12.18
CA ILE A 12 21.30 -19.01 -11.30
C ILE A 12 20.26 -19.20 -10.19
N LEU A 13 20.69 -19.66 -9.02
CA LEU A 13 19.88 -19.56 -7.82
C LEU A 13 19.89 -18.08 -7.47
N TYR A 14 18.80 -17.39 -7.78
CA TYR A 14 18.53 -16.07 -7.23
C TYR A 14 18.52 -16.20 -5.70
N ALA A 15 19.25 -15.32 -5.01
CA ALA A 15 19.22 -15.28 -3.56
C ALA A 15 18.00 -14.44 -3.16
N ASP A 16 17.17 -15.02 -2.29
CA ASP A 16 16.01 -14.34 -1.72
C ASP A 16 16.46 -13.67 -0.40
N ASN A 17 16.11 -12.40 -0.21
CA ASN A 17 16.32 -11.70 1.06
C ASN A 17 15.03 -11.74 1.87
N GLU A 18 15.13 -12.08 3.14
CA GLU A 18 13.99 -12.23 4.06
C GLU A 18 14.27 -11.46 5.35
N ILE A 19 13.33 -10.61 5.78
CA ILE A 19 13.37 -9.91 7.07
C ILE A 19 12.12 -10.26 7.88
N TYR A 20 12.37 -10.71 9.12
CA TYR A 20 11.39 -11.01 10.17
C TYR A 20 11.49 -9.91 11.23
N ILE A 21 10.39 -9.25 11.60
CA ILE A 21 10.38 -8.29 12.71
C ILE A 21 9.14 -8.51 13.59
N ASP A 22 9.42 -8.74 14.86
CA ASP A 22 8.44 -8.71 15.95
C ASP A 22 8.95 -7.66 16.93
N GLN A 23 8.35 -6.47 16.86
CA GLN A 23 8.77 -5.30 17.61
C GLN A 23 7.65 -4.87 18.53
N SER A 24 8.00 -4.65 19.80
CA SER A 24 7.10 -4.01 20.78
C SER A 24 7.80 -2.93 21.59
N GLY A 25 7.07 -1.87 21.91
CA GLY A 25 7.54 -0.75 22.73
C GLY A 25 6.94 0.58 22.29
N ASN A 26 6.84 1.55 23.20
CA ASN A 26 6.12 2.79 22.91
C ASN A 26 6.63 3.59 21.70
N ASN A 27 7.92 3.52 21.38
CA ASN A 27 8.47 4.24 20.22
C ASN A 27 9.53 3.40 19.51
N ALA A 28 9.53 3.44 18.18
CA ALA A 28 10.57 2.83 17.35
C ALA A 28 10.90 3.71 16.14
N ASN A 29 12.16 3.66 15.72
CA ASN A 29 12.61 4.18 14.43
C ASN A 29 13.29 3.00 13.72
N ILE A 30 12.75 2.60 12.58
CA ILE A 30 13.07 1.37 11.88
C ILE A 30 13.42 1.75 10.44
N ASP A 31 14.65 1.40 10.05
CA ASP A 31 15.22 1.61 8.72
C ASP A 31 15.58 0.23 8.16
N LEU A 32 14.97 -0.16 7.04
CA LEU A 32 15.14 -1.47 6.40
C LEU A 32 15.44 -1.30 4.92
N GLU A 33 16.60 -1.81 4.50
CA GLU A 33 17.01 -1.83 3.10
C GLU A 33 17.25 -3.28 2.63
N GLN A 34 16.65 -3.67 1.51
CA GLN A 34 16.91 -4.96 0.85
C GLN A 34 17.35 -4.77 -0.61
N LEU A 35 18.52 -5.33 -0.97
CA LEU A 35 19.03 -5.39 -2.34
C LEU A 35 19.14 -6.85 -2.78
N GLY A 36 18.29 -7.29 -3.69
CA GLY A 36 18.20 -8.69 -4.11
C GLY A 36 17.12 -8.93 -5.14
N SER A 37 17.12 -10.08 -5.80
CA SER A 37 16.16 -10.36 -6.87
C SER A 37 14.75 -10.69 -6.40
N SER A 38 14.62 -11.21 -5.17
CA SER A 38 13.35 -11.53 -4.52
C SER A 38 13.45 -11.10 -3.05
N ASN A 39 12.89 -9.95 -2.71
CA ASN A 39 12.96 -9.36 -1.38
C ASN A 39 11.62 -9.51 -0.67
N ILE A 40 11.66 -9.88 0.62
CA ILE A 40 10.48 -10.02 1.48
C ILE A 40 10.78 -9.42 2.86
N ILE A 41 9.91 -8.53 3.32
CA ILE A 41 9.71 -8.09 4.71
C ILE A 41 8.26 -8.44 5.03
N GLY A 42 7.94 -9.17 6.11
CA GLY A 42 6.62 -9.81 6.10
C GLY A 42 5.93 -10.21 7.40
N GLY A 43 4.63 -9.93 7.46
CA GLY A 43 3.52 -10.83 7.79
C GLY A 43 2.19 -10.19 7.32
N THR A 44 1.40 -10.76 6.40
CA THR A 44 0.35 -11.77 6.69
C THR A 44 0.66 -13.13 6.04
N ASP A 45 1.60 -13.85 6.65
CA ASP A 45 2.09 -15.18 6.25
C ASP A 45 2.96 -15.25 4.98
N ALA A 46 3.71 -14.16 4.74
CA ALA A 46 4.86 -14.02 3.84
C ALA A 46 5.63 -15.33 3.56
N VAL A 47 6.32 -15.53 2.42
CA VAL A 47 7.24 -16.68 2.30
C VAL A 47 8.34 -16.48 1.25
N ALA A 48 9.62 -16.62 1.64
CA ALA A 48 10.65 -17.29 0.81
C ALA A 48 11.41 -18.40 1.56
N GLY A 49 10.89 -18.82 2.71
CA GLY A 49 11.43 -19.95 3.47
C GLY A 49 10.49 -20.41 4.56
N THR A 50 9.73 -19.46 5.12
CA THR A 50 8.31 -19.48 5.54
C THR A 50 8.15 -18.27 6.48
N MET A 51 7.84 -17.08 5.96
CA MET A 51 8.01 -15.84 6.71
C MET A 51 6.71 -15.26 7.30
N THR A 52 6.82 -14.83 8.52
CA THR A 52 5.88 -14.00 9.29
C THR A 52 6.83 -13.17 10.17
N PRO A 53 6.37 -12.59 11.27
CA PRO A 53 5.71 -11.31 11.39
C PRO A 53 6.56 -10.14 10.88
N LEU A 54 5.85 -9.09 10.49
CA LEU A 54 6.28 -7.70 10.49
C LEU A 54 5.37 -7.00 11.50
N ASP A 55 5.37 -7.52 12.71
CA ASP A 55 4.47 -7.03 13.76
C ASP A 55 5.15 -5.86 14.44
N LEU A 56 4.55 -4.67 14.31
CA LEU A 56 5.09 -3.42 14.83
C LEU A 56 4.11 -2.81 15.84
N ASP A 57 4.39 -3.04 17.12
CA ASP A 57 3.63 -2.49 18.24
C ASP A 57 4.33 -1.26 18.83
N GLY A 58 3.72 -0.09 18.67
CA GLY A 58 4.18 1.12 19.35
C GLY A 58 3.34 2.37 19.11
N LEU A 59 3.21 3.21 20.13
CA LEU A 59 2.49 4.48 20.03
C LEU A 59 3.08 5.41 18.96
N ASN A 60 4.41 5.52 18.85
CA ASN A 60 5.06 6.35 17.84
C ASN A 60 6.05 5.54 17.00
N LEU A 61 5.77 5.40 15.71
CA LEU A 61 6.62 4.64 14.79
C LEU A 61 7.13 5.55 13.67
N THR A 62 8.41 5.42 13.36
CA THR A 62 9.00 6.01 12.16
C THR A 62 9.62 4.89 11.34
N LEU A 63 9.14 4.72 10.12
CA LEU A 63 9.50 3.64 9.21
C LEU A 63 10.14 4.23 7.95
N ASP A 64 11.29 3.70 7.57
CA ASP A 64 11.99 4.00 6.33
C ASP A 64 12.32 2.65 5.67
N ILE A 65 11.62 2.34 4.59
CA ILE A 65 11.63 1.03 3.95
C ILE A 65 12.07 1.20 2.50
N ASN A 66 13.11 0.46 2.11
CA ASN A 66 13.61 0.43 0.76
C ASN A 66 13.82 -1.01 0.27
N GLN A 67 13.10 -1.42 -0.77
CA GLN A 67 13.31 -2.72 -1.42
C GLN A 67 13.66 -2.55 -2.90
N ILE A 68 14.88 -2.95 -3.25
CA ILE A 68 15.45 -2.85 -4.60
C ILE A 68 15.67 -4.26 -5.14
N GLY A 69 14.95 -4.63 -6.19
CA GLY A 69 14.92 -6.00 -6.67
C GLY A 69 13.94 -6.28 -7.78
N SER A 70 14.10 -7.37 -8.55
CA SER A 70 13.11 -7.72 -9.57
C SER A 70 11.72 -8.00 -8.97
N SER A 71 11.66 -8.53 -7.75
CA SER A 71 10.42 -8.72 -7.00
C SER A 71 10.62 -8.26 -5.55
N ASN A 72 9.69 -7.44 -5.05
CA ASN A 72 9.67 -6.94 -3.68
C ASN A 72 8.31 -7.19 -3.02
N GLN A 73 8.33 -7.54 -1.73
CA GLN A 73 7.12 -7.72 -0.91
C GLN A 73 7.33 -7.08 0.46
N PHE A 74 6.42 -6.18 0.84
CA PHE A 74 6.30 -5.64 2.18
C PHE A 74 4.91 -5.95 2.72
N LEU A 75 4.82 -6.83 3.71
CA LEU A 75 3.56 -7.29 4.29
C LEU A 75 3.61 -7.00 5.79
N GLY A 76 2.61 -6.37 6.41
CA GLY A 76 2.70 -6.08 7.85
C GLY A 76 1.41 -5.77 8.58
N ASP A 77 1.44 -6.00 9.90
CA ASP A 77 0.45 -5.53 10.85
C ASP A 77 1.12 -4.50 11.76
N ILE A 78 0.54 -3.31 11.84
CA ILE A 78 1.14 -2.18 12.54
C ILE A 78 0.12 -1.66 13.54
N LEU A 79 0.42 -1.83 14.83
CA LEU A 79 -0.37 -1.23 15.90
C LEU A 79 0.33 0.04 16.38
N GLY A 80 -0.19 1.20 15.98
CA GLY A 80 0.33 2.47 16.44
C GLY A 80 -0.69 3.60 16.43
N ASP A 81 -0.32 4.69 17.10
CA ASP A 81 -1.14 5.90 17.24
C ASP A 81 -0.66 7.00 16.29
N ASN A 82 0.66 7.25 16.29
CA ASN A 82 1.32 8.21 15.42
C ASN A 82 2.42 7.54 14.59
N ILE A 83 2.20 7.40 13.29
CA ILE A 83 3.09 6.66 12.39
C ILE A 83 3.55 7.58 11.25
N THR A 84 4.86 7.63 11.02
CA THR A 84 5.45 8.22 9.81
C THR A 84 6.11 7.10 9.03
N GLY A 85 5.72 6.88 7.78
CA GLY A 85 6.22 5.80 6.94
C GLY A 85 6.65 6.29 5.57
N PHE A 86 7.88 5.98 5.20
CA PHE A 86 8.36 6.08 3.83
C PHE A 86 8.59 4.66 3.29
N PHE A 87 7.97 4.35 2.16
CA PHE A 87 8.02 3.03 1.54
C PHE A 87 8.44 3.18 0.07
N GLU A 88 9.68 2.79 -0.24
CA GLU A 88 10.27 2.83 -1.59
C GLU A 88 10.38 1.41 -2.16
N PHE A 89 9.75 1.19 -3.32
CA PHE A 89 9.77 -0.08 -4.03
C PHE A 89 10.28 0.08 -5.46
N ASP A 90 11.51 -0.38 -5.69
CA ASP A 90 12.17 -0.37 -7.00
C ASP A 90 12.27 -1.80 -7.54
N GLY A 91 11.37 -2.16 -8.46
CA GLY A 91 11.32 -3.52 -8.97
C GLY A 91 10.28 -3.81 -10.04
N ASP A 92 10.50 -4.86 -10.85
CA ASP A 92 9.56 -5.22 -11.91
C ASP A 92 8.17 -5.59 -11.34
N SER A 93 8.15 -6.21 -10.15
CA SER A 93 6.94 -6.60 -9.42
C SER A 93 7.01 -6.19 -7.95
N ASN A 94 6.05 -5.41 -7.46
CA ASN A 94 5.99 -4.97 -6.06
C ASN A 94 4.65 -5.34 -5.43
N ILE A 95 4.71 -5.83 -4.19
CA ILE A 95 3.54 -6.08 -3.33
C ILE A 95 3.72 -5.28 -2.05
N PHE A 96 2.71 -4.50 -1.68
CA PHE A 96 2.63 -3.78 -0.42
C PHE A 96 1.27 -4.09 0.20
N ASP A 97 1.26 -4.71 1.37
CA ASP A 97 0.03 -5.12 2.06
C ASP A 97 0.17 -4.81 3.55
N ILE A 98 -0.51 -3.76 4.00
CA ILE A 98 -0.50 -3.41 5.42
C ILE A 98 -1.89 -3.21 5.99
N GLN A 99 -1.98 -3.49 7.28
CA GLN A 99 -3.09 -3.08 8.12
C GLN A 99 -2.56 -2.26 9.29
N VAL A 100 -3.22 -1.14 9.58
CA VAL A 100 -2.86 -0.23 10.66
C VAL A 100 -4.00 -0.17 11.67
N ASP A 101 -3.67 -0.61 12.88
CA ASP A 101 -4.52 -0.68 14.06
C ASP A 101 -5.98 -1.06 13.82
N PRO A 102 -6.22 -2.28 13.33
CA PRO A 102 -7.56 -2.66 12.93
C PRO A 102 -8.49 -2.95 14.10
N THR A 103 -7.99 -2.97 15.33
CA THR A 103 -8.75 -3.33 16.53
C THR A 103 -8.86 -2.19 17.54
N ASP A 104 -8.41 -0.98 17.18
CA ASP A 104 -8.39 0.20 18.07
C ASP A 104 -7.59 -0.09 19.35
N THR A 105 -6.40 -0.67 19.18
CA THR A 105 -5.48 -0.97 20.28
C THR A 105 -4.71 0.29 20.72
N TYR A 106 -4.31 1.15 19.77
CA TYR A 106 -3.56 2.37 20.01
C TYR A 106 -4.19 3.65 19.40
N GLY A 107 -5.17 3.55 18.52
CA GLY A 107 -6.00 4.63 17.99
C GLY A 107 -5.78 4.94 16.50
N ALA A 108 -4.58 4.73 15.96
CA ALA A 108 -4.19 5.19 14.62
C ALA A 108 -4.55 6.66 14.33
N ASP A 109 -4.50 7.54 15.34
CA ASP A 109 -4.99 8.93 15.23
C ASP A 109 -4.24 9.73 14.14
N SER A 110 -2.93 9.51 13.98
CA SER A 110 -2.06 10.29 13.10
C SER A 110 -1.18 9.42 12.21
N GLY A 111 -1.15 9.72 10.91
CA GLY A 111 -0.35 9.00 9.92
C GLY A 111 0.24 9.95 8.89
N ASP A 112 1.47 9.70 8.46
CA ASP A 112 2.11 10.36 7.30
C ASP A 112 2.82 9.27 6.50
N TYR A 113 2.17 8.78 5.44
CA TYR A 113 2.59 7.64 4.64
C TYR A 113 2.89 8.09 3.22
N ASN A 114 4.14 7.90 2.80
CA ASN A 114 4.56 8.13 1.43
C ASN A 114 5.01 6.81 0.80
N VAL A 115 4.27 6.36 -0.21
CA VAL A 115 4.56 5.14 -0.97
C VAL A 115 5.06 5.53 -2.36
N ASP A 116 6.36 5.34 -2.60
CA ASP A 116 7.06 5.67 -3.84
C ASP A 116 7.48 4.40 -4.58
N VAL A 117 7.10 4.31 -5.86
CA VAL A 117 7.14 3.04 -6.60
C VAL A 117 7.62 3.26 -8.02
N THR A 118 8.66 2.51 -8.37
CA THR A 118 9.04 2.29 -9.77
C THR A 118 8.96 0.80 -10.09
N GLY A 119 8.00 0.41 -10.93
CA GLY A 119 7.83 -1.00 -11.25
C GLY A 119 6.73 -1.33 -12.25
N SER A 120 6.92 -2.38 -13.04
CA SER A 120 5.99 -2.70 -14.14
C SER A 120 4.65 -3.25 -13.65
N SER A 121 4.63 -3.96 -12.51
CA SER A 121 3.45 -4.59 -11.93
C SER A 121 3.39 -4.35 -10.43
N ASN A 122 2.34 -3.70 -9.96
CA ASN A 122 2.20 -3.27 -8.58
C ASN A 122 0.84 -3.69 -8.01
N GLU A 123 0.84 -4.34 -6.85
CA GLU A 123 -0.37 -4.79 -6.13
C GLU A 123 -0.31 -4.28 -4.69
N PHE A 124 -1.18 -3.32 -4.37
CA PHE A 124 -1.13 -2.57 -3.12
C PHE A 124 -2.44 -2.65 -2.34
N THR A 125 -2.31 -3.02 -1.08
CA THR A 125 -3.38 -3.06 -0.09
C THR A 125 -2.99 -2.28 1.16
N LEU A 126 -3.88 -1.40 1.62
CA LEU A 126 -3.66 -0.62 2.83
C LEU A 126 -4.98 -0.38 3.53
N ASN A 127 -5.08 -0.78 4.79
CA ASN A 127 -6.24 -0.52 5.63
C ASN A 127 -5.81 0.28 6.86
N VAL A 128 -6.42 1.43 7.13
CA VAL A 128 -6.05 2.27 8.27
C VAL A 128 -7.27 2.57 9.14
N GLY A 129 -7.14 2.25 10.42
CA GLY A 129 -8.10 2.66 11.44
C GLY A 129 -9.44 1.95 11.37
N THR A 130 -9.55 0.74 10.81
CA THR A 130 -10.84 0.06 10.51
C THR A 130 -11.85 -0.08 11.66
N ASN A 131 -11.40 -0.01 12.93
CA ASN A 131 -12.27 0.09 14.12
C ASN A 131 -11.94 1.33 14.98
N ALA A 132 -10.94 2.10 14.57
CA ALA A 132 -10.47 3.34 15.15
C ALA A 132 -10.82 4.51 14.21
N LEU A 133 -10.13 5.66 14.30
CA LEU A 133 -10.29 6.75 13.35
C LEU A 133 -8.92 7.35 13.00
N ALA A 134 -8.60 7.38 11.72
CA ALA A 134 -7.45 8.06 11.16
C ALA A 134 -7.69 9.57 11.10
N SER A 135 -7.53 10.28 12.24
CA SER A 135 -7.86 11.70 12.36
C SER A 135 -7.00 12.61 11.48
N THR A 136 -5.69 12.39 11.42
CA THR A 136 -4.80 13.25 10.61
C THR A 136 -3.89 12.44 9.70
N LEU A 137 -4.42 11.37 9.10
CA LEU A 137 -3.70 10.62 8.08
C LEU A 137 -3.44 11.49 6.85
N ASP A 138 -2.20 11.54 6.42
CA ASP A 138 -1.77 11.98 5.10
C ASP A 138 -1.18 10.77 4.36
N LEU A 139 -1.81 10.38 3.26
CA LEU A 139 -1.41 9.21 2.48
C LEU A 139 -1.13 9.62 1.03
N ASP A 140 0.12 9.51 0.64
CA ASP A 140 0.61 9.79 -0.71
C ASP A 140 1.04 8.49 -1.41
N TRP A 141 0.48 8.25 -2.59
CA TRP A 141 0.96 7.23 -3.52
C TRP A 141 1.56 7.91 -4.74
N VAL A 142 2.81 7.58 -5.07
CA VAL A 142 3.49 8.01 -6.29
C VAL A 142 3.97 6.76 -7.02
N ILE A 143 3.36 6.47 -8.17
CA ILE A 143 3.54 5.20 -8.86
C ILE A 143 3.91 5.43 -10.31
N ASN A 144 5.08 4.93 -10.71
CA ASN A 144 5.53 4.87 -12.09
C ASN A 144 5.60 3.40 -12.53
N GLY A 145 4.57 2.95 -13.26
CA GLY A 145 4.41 1.53 -13.55
C GLY A 145 3.28 1.20 -14.52
N ASP A 146 3.50 0.23 -15.41
CA ASP A 146 2.53 -0.09 -16.46
C ASP A 146 1.21 -0.68 -15.91
N SER A 147 1.26 -1.51 -14.87
CA SER A 147 0.10 -2.22 -14.32
C SER A 147 -0.01 -2.03 -12.82
N ASN A 148 -1.03 -1.34 -12.35
CA ASN A 148 -1.21 -0.97 -10.94
C ASN A 148 -2.58 -1.38 -10.43
N THR A 149 -2.62 -2.08 -9.30
CA THR A 149 -3.84 -2.41 -8.57
C THR A 149 -3.70 -1.88 -7.15
N LEU A 150 -4.56 -0.93 -6.79
CA LEU A 150 -4.64 -0.36 -5.45
C LEU A 150 -6.01 -0.71 -4.85
N ASP A 151 -6.01 -1.22 -3.63
CA ASP A 151 -7.18 -1.49 -2.81
C ASP A 151 -6.94 -0.96 -1.40
N PHE A 152 -7.53 0.17 -1.04
CA PHE A 152 -7.28 0.76 0.27
C PHE A 152 -8.54 1.28 0.94
N ASP A 153 -8.54 1.14 2.26
CA ASP A 153 -9.62 1.52 3.15
C ASP A 153 -9.08 2.49 4.22
N ILE A 154 -9.80 3.58 4.43
CA ILE A 154 -9.49 4.57 5.45
C ILE A 154 -10.77 4.92 6.20
N ASP A 155 -10.78 4.65 7.50
CA ASP A 155 -11.75 5.21 8.42
C ASP A 155 -11.26 6.57 8.93
N TYR A 156 -11.55 7.65 8.20
CA TYR A 156 -11.01 8.98 8.45
C TYR A 156 -11.77 9.81 9.49
N ASP A 157 -11.03 10.70 10.15
CA ASP A 157 -11.55 11.83 10.92
C ASP A 157 -10.76 13.11 10.59
N LEU A 158 -10.79 13.52 9.30
CA LEU A 158 -9.97 14.56 8.62
C LEU A 158 -8.74 14.07 7.82
N GLY A 159 -8.76 12.81 7.35
CA GLY A 159 -7.70 12.24 6.52
C GLY A 159 -7.64 12.75 5.07
N THR A 160 -6.42 12.78 4.51
CA THR A 160 -6.09 13.08 3.12
C THR A 160 -5.49 11.87 2.42
N SER A 161 -5.90 11.64 1.18
CA SER A 161 -5.25 10.68 0.29
C SER A 161 -5.02 11.28 -1.09
N TYR A 162 -3.78 11.17 -1.56
CA TYR A 162 -3.34 11.54 -2.89
C TYR A 162 -2.78 10.31 -3.61
N VAL A 163 -3.24 10.10 -4.83
CA VAL A 163 -2.80 9.00 -5.68
C VAL A 163 -2.33 9.59 -7.00
N ASP A 164 -1.05 9.45 -7.33
CA ASP A 164 -0.46 9.84 -8.61
C ASP A 164 0.08 8.60 -9.32
N ILE A 165 -0.47 8.30 -10.50
CA ILE A 165 -0.12 7.11 -11.27
C ILE A 165 0.24 7.47 -12.71
N ASP A 166 1.46 7.17 -13.12
CA ASP A 166 1.86 7.09 -14.54
C ASP A 166 1.92 5.62 -14.95
N GLY A 167 0.89 5.16 -15.67
CA GLY A 167 0.69 3.74 -15.95
C GLY A 167 -0.42 3.43 -16.94
N ASP A 168 -0.28 2.34 -17.67
CA ASP A 168 -1.16 1.98 -18.79
C ASP A 168 -2.37 1.11 -18.42
N SER A 169 -2.36 0.48 -17.25
CA SER A 169 -3.42 -0.40 -16.75
C SER A 169 -3.61 -0.20 -15.25
N ASN A 170 -4.59 0.63 -14.88
CA ASN A 170 -4.77 1.03 -13.50
C ASN A 170 -6.11 0.57 -12.94
N SER A 171 -6.10 -0.08 -11.79
CA SER A 171 -7.29 -0.39 -11.00
C SER A 171 -7.15 0.28 -9.65
N VAL A 172 -8.10 1.15 -9.28
CA VAL A 172 -8.13 1.81 -7.97
C VAL A 172 -9.47 1.53 -7.32
N THR A 173 -9.43 0.82 -6.20
CA THR A 173 -10.55 0.66 -5.29
C THR A 173 -10.23 1.44 -4.02
N PHE A 174 -11.10 2.37 -3.65
CA PHE A 174 -10.97 3.14 -2.43
C PHE A 174 -12.29 3.08 -1.67
N ASP A 175 -12.24 2.67 -0.41
CA ASP A 175 -13.33 2.90 0.55
C ASP A 175 -12.85 3.90 1.59
N GLY A 176 -13.62 4.97 1.74
CA GLY A 176 -13.33 6.05 2.63
C GLY A 176 -14.55 6.29 3.50
N SER A 177 -14.46 5.97 4.78
CA SER A 177 -15.58 6.00 5.71
C SER A 177 -15.20 6.84 6.92
N GLY A 178 -16.18 7.33 7.70
CA GLY A 178 -15.85 7.99 8.97
C GLY A 178 -16.81 9.04 9.49
N TYR A 179 -16.32 9.78 10.49
CA TYR A 179 -17.12 10.77 11.22
C TYR A 179 -17.06 12.17 10.60
N GLN A 180 -15.86 12.60 10.19
CA GLN A 180 -15.57 13.91 9.59
C GLN A 180 -15.17 13.78 8.12
N SER A 181 -14.94 14.93 7.45
CA SER A 181 -14.69 14.98 6.01
C SER A 181 -13.40 14.26 5.63
N GLY A 182 -13.45 13.43 4.59
CA GLY A 182 -12.27 12.91 3.91
C GLY A 182 -11.93 13.71 2.66
N TYR A 183 -10.64 13.75 2.31
CA TYR A 183 -10.16 14.30 1.05
C TYR A 183 -9.51 13.20 0.21
N PHE A 184 -9.97 13.03 -1.03
CA PHE A 184 -9.40 12.10 -1.99
C PHE A 184 -9.02 12.80 -3.30
N TYR A 185 -7.79 12.62 -3.74
CA TYR A 185 -7.27 13.11 -5.01
C TYR A 185 -6.60 11.98 -5.78
N LEU A 186 -6.98 11.83 -7.05
CA LEU A 186 -6.36 10.89 -7.98
C LEU A 186 -5.91 11.64 -9.24
N ASP A 187 -4.63 11.58 -9.56
CA ASP A 187 -4.07 11.94 -10.87
C ASP A 187 -3.61 10.67 -11.56
N GLN A 188 -3.98 10.52 -12.83
CA GLN A 188 -3.58 9.36 -13.61
C GLN A 188 -3.24 9.76 -15.04
N THR A 189 -2.09 9.29 -15.50
CA THR A 189 -1.65 9.33 -16.90
C THR A 189 -1.45 7.92 -17.43
N GLY A 190 -1.92 7.65 -18.66
CA GLY A 190 -1.77 6.37 -19.35
C GLY A 190 -3.11 5.73 -19.75
N ASN A 191 -3.07 4.61 -20.46
CA ASN A 191 -4.18 4.21 -21.33
C ASN A 191 -5.46 3.72 -20.65
N GLY A 192 -5.36 2.75 -19.74
CA GLY A 192 -6.47 1.96 -19.20
C GLY A 192 -6.74 2.25 -17.72
N ARG A 193 -8.02 2.36 -17.35
CA ARG A 193 -8.42 2.62 -15.95
C ARG A 193 -9.71 1.92 -15.51
N THR A 194 -9.75 1.48 -14.27
CA THR A 194 -10.95 1.03 -13.55
C THR A 194 -10.93 1.67 -12.18
N TYR A 195 -11.87 2.59 -11.91
CA TYR A 195 -11.98 3.22 -10.59
C TYR A 195 -13.29 2.83 -9.92
N ASN A 196 -13.21 2.40 -8.67
CA ASN A 196 -14.35 2.14 -7.80
C ASN A 196 -14.10 2.89 -6.50
N ILE A 197 -14.70 4.07 -6.36
CA ILE A 197 -14.45 4.97 -5.23
C ILE A 197 -15.71 5.12 -4.41
N THR A 198 -15.64 4.82 -3.12
CA THR A 198 -16.69 5.10 -2.14
C THR A 198 -16.16 6.09 -1.11
N GLN A 199 -16.91 7.16 -0.86
CA GLN A 199 -16.70 8.04 0.28
C GLN A 199 -18.01 8.23 1.04
N SER A 200 -18.04 7.87 2.32
CA SER A 200 -19.23 7.88 3.15
C SER A 200 -18.97 8.48 4.53
N SER A 201 -18.89 9.80 4.62
CA SER A 201 -18.95 10.53 5.89
C SER A 201 -20.32 10.48 6.57
N THR A 202 -20.36 10.62 7.90
CA THR A 202 -21.63 10.68 8.65
C THR A 202 -22.11 12.10 8.96
N LEU A 203 -21.22 13.07 9.21
CA LEU A 203 -21.60 14.43 9.65
C LEU A 203 -20.92 15.57 8.89
N ALA A 204 -20.09 15.26 7.89
CA ALA A 204 -19.31 16.24 7.15
C ALA A 204 -19.38 15.95 5.64
N SER A 205 -19.01 16.95 4.84
CA SER A 205 -18.95 16.80 3.38
C SER A 205 -17.58 16.29 2.97
N ASP A 206 -17.55 15.19 2.22
CA ASP A 206 -16.34 14.67 1.60
C ASP A 206 -15.95 15.45 0.36
N TRP A 207 -14.65 15.47 0.06
CA TRP A 207 -14.13 16.07 -1.15
C TRP A 207 -13.36 15.05 -1.98
N LEU A 208 -13.70 14.99 -3.26
CA LEU A 208 -13.09 14.08 -4.23
C LEU A 208 -12.72 14.83 -5.51
N LYS A 209 -11.53 14.54 -6.04
CA LYS A 209 -11.11 14.99 -7.36
C LYS A 209 -10.33 13.91 -8.09
N ILE A 210 -10.69 13.71 -9.36
CA ILE A 210 -9.97 12.83 -10.28
C ILE A 210 -9.53 13.65 -11.50
N ILE A 211 -8.25 13.63 -11.80
CA ILE A 211 -7.67 14.03 -13.09
C ILE A 211 -7.18 12.75 -13.75
N SER A 212 -7.60 12.47 -14.98
CA SER A 212 -7.24 11.21 -15.61
C SER A 212 -7.20 11.34 -17.13
N ASN A 213 -6.06 10.99 -17.70
CA ASN A 213 -5.76 11.06 -19.14
C ASN A 213 -5.45 9.66 -19.69
N GLY A 214 -6.40 9.09 -20.43
CA GLY A 214 -6.30 7.75 -21.01
C GLY A 214 -7.34 7.49 -22.09
N ASP A 215 -7.16 6.38 -22.80
CA ASP A 215 -7.95 6.02 -23.98
C ASP A 215 -9.15 5.10 -23.66
N ASN A 216 -9.15 4.37 -22.55
CA ASN A 216 -10.20 3.41 -22.20
C ASN A 216 -10.40 3.27 -20.67
N GLY A 217 -11.62 2.96 -20.21
CA GLY A 217 -11.84 2.60 -18.81
C GLY A 217 -13.24 2.80 -18.26
N THR A 218 -13.41 2.48 -16.98
CA THR A 218 -14.65 2.67 -16.21
C THR A 218 -14.40 3.45 -14.93
N VAL A 219 -15.38 4.24 -14.51
CA VAL A 219 -15.33 5.02 -13.27
C VAL A 219 -16.67 4.87 -12.57
N CYS A 220 -16.64 4.33 -11.35
CA CYS A 220 -17.74 4.27 -10.40
C CYS A 220 -17.37 5.11 -9.18
N ILE A 221 -18.25 6.04 -8.80
CA ILE A 221 -18.06 6.88 -7.61
C ILE A 221 -19.37 6.91 -6.84
N VAL A 222 -19.29 6.58 -5.55
CA VAL A 222 -20.38 6.70 -4.59
C VAL A 222 -19.93 7.67 -3.49
N GLN A 223 -20.58 8.83 -3.41
CA GLN A 223 -20.46 9.71 -2.23
C GLN A 223 -21.76 9.66 -1.45
N ASN A 224 -21.71 9.41 -0.15
CA ASN A 224 -22.89 9.11 0.64
C ASN A 224 -22.84 9.62 2.09
N ASP A 225 -23.51 10.75 2.34
CA ASP A 225 -23.69 11.32 3.67
C ASP A 225 -24.95 10.74 4.35
N GLY A 226 -24.86 9.53 4.91
CA GLY A 226 -25.93 8.93 5.74
C GLY A 226 -27.15 8.36 4.98
N GLY A 227 -27.05 8.16 3.66
CA GLY A 227 -28.04 7.45 2.86
C GLY A 227 -27.79 5.94 2.75
N THR A 228 -28.71 5.21 2.11
CA THR A 228 -28.48 3.82 1.70
C THR A 228 -28.13 3.81 0.22
N SER A 229 -26.85 3.67 -0.13
CA SER A 229 -26.39 3.62 -1.52
C SER A 229 -27.10 2.53 -2.33
N THR A 230 -27.38 2.80 -3.61
CA THR A 230 -27.87 1.82 -4.59
C THR A 230 -26.75 1.24 -5.47
N GLY A 231 -25.48 1.54 -5.17
CA GLY A 231 -24.31 1.05 -5.90
C GLY A 231 -24.18 1.58 -7.33
N CYS A 232 -23.01 1.32 -7.89
CA CYS A 232 -22.84 1.09 -9.33
C CYS A 232 -23.08 -0.41 -9.59
#